data_AF-A0A7Y8WSJ1-F1
#
_entry.id   AF-A0A7Y8WSJ1-F1
#
_cell.length_a   1.000
_cell.length_b   1.000
_cell.length_c   1.000
_cell.angle_alpha   90.00
_cell.angle_beta   90.00
_cell.angle_gamma   90.00
#
_symmetry.space_group_name_H-M   'P 1'
#
loop_
_entity.id
_entity.type
_entity.pdbx_description
1 polymer ?
#
loop_
_entity_poly.entity_id
_entity_poly.type
_entity_poly.pdbx_seq_one_letter_code
_entity_poly.pdbx_strand_id
1 'polypeptide(L)'
;MHIENHPVFGNTLQEPVTIYFNDQPLKAYKQQSVAAALMANGVKKLGVSRKLVQPRGVFCSRGRCCSCYMTVNGEDHVRSCMTKVEDGMKIYPNLDDPKVRCHNHGD
;
A
#
# COMPACT_ATOMS: atom_id res chain seq x y z
N MET A 1 -7.44 6.30 4.66
CA MET A 1 -8.48 6.89 5.50
C MET A 1 -7.85 7.30 6.81
N HIS A 2 -8.20 8.47 7.32
CA HIS A 2 -7.77 8.94 8.63
C HIS A 2 -8.90 9.77 9.24
N ILE A 3 -8.87 9.90 10.57
CA ILE A 3 -9.80 10.71 11.33
C ILE A 3 -9.02 11.95 11.75
N GLU A 4 -9.49 13.13 11.36
CA GLU A 4 -8.78 14.37 11.69
C GLU A 4 -8.98 14.71 13.18
N ASN A 5 -10.24 14.77 13.61
CA ASN A 5 -10.63 15.02 14.99
C ASN A 5 -11.40 13.82 15.54
N HIS A 6 -10.79 13.13 16.51
CA HIS A 6 -11.46 12.07 17.27
C HIS A 6 -12.15 12.69 18.49
N PRO A 7 -13.44 12.38 18.77
CA PRO A 7 -14.20 13.00 19.85
C PRO A 7 -13.60 12.80 21.25
N VAL A 8 -12.76 11.77 21.44
CA VAL A 8 -12.07 11.48 22.71
C VAL A 8 -10.61 11.93 22.71
N PHE A 9 -9.91 11.86 21.57
CA PHE A 9 -8.45 12.06 21.51
C PHE A 9 -8.06 13.42 20.89
N GLY A 10 -9.04 14.23 20.46
CA GLY A 10 -8.79 15.52 19.82
C GLY A 10 -8.16 15.35 18.43
N ASN A 11 -7.26 16.26 18.07
CA ASN A 11 -6.53 16.19 16.80
C ASN A 11 -5.53 15.03 16.82
N THR A 12 -5.71 14.07 15.92
CA THR A 12 -4.87 12.87 15.86
C THR A 12 -3.92 12.85 14.65
N LEU A 13 -3.98 13.88 13.79
CA LEU A 13 -3.09 13.98 12.64
C LEU A 13 -1.65 14.16 13.07
N GLN A 14 -0.80 13.30 12.53
CA GLN A 14 0.65 13.38 12.69
C GLN A 14 1.26 14.34 11.66
N GLU A 15 2.59 14.45 11.66
CA GLU A 15 3.32 15.23 10.67
C GLU A 15 3.03 14.74 9.24
N PRO A 16 2.70 15.65 8.30
CA PRO A 16 2.49 15.30 6.90
C PRO A 16 3.81 14.88 6.24
N VAL A 17 3.74 13.85 5.40
CA VAL A 17 4.86 13.36 4.58
C VAL A 17 4.40 13.18 3.15
N THR A 18 5.34 13.19 2.21
CA THR A 18 5.05 12.99 0.79
C THR A 18 5.48 11.60 0.38
N ILE A 19 4.55 10.83 -0.17
CA ILE A 19 4.83 9.53 -0.80
C ILE A 19 4.53 9.65 -2.29
N TYR A 20 5.10 8.78 -3.10
CA TYR A 20 4.94 8.77 -4.55
C TYR A 20 4.20 7.50 -4.95
N PHE A 21 3.05 7.64 -5.60
CA PHE A 21 2.33 6.53 -6.21
C PHE A 21 2.38 6.68 -7.73
N ASN A 22 3.00 5.74 -8.44
CA ASN A 22 3.26 5.88 -9.89
C ASN A 22 3.92 7.23 -10.24
N ASP A 23 4.93 7.61 -9.45
CA ASP A 23 5.65 8.89 -9.56
C ASP A 23 4.80 10.15 -9.31
N GLN A 24 3.52 10.01 -8.93
CA GLN A 24 2.67 11.12 -8.52
C GLN A 24 2.79 11.37 -7.01
N PRO A 25 3.07 12.61 -6.58
CA PRO A 25 3.15 12.93 -5.17
C PRO A 25 1.77 12.87 -4.51
N LEU A 26 1.68 12.14 -3.40
CA LEU A 26 0.50 12.01 -2.57
C LEU A 26 0.81 12.44 -1.14
N LYS A 27 -0.14 13.14 -0.53
CA LYS A 27 -0.05 13.53 0.88
C LYS A 27 -0.38 12.34 1.77
N ALA A 28 0.49 12.03 2.71
CA ALA A 28 0.28 11.06 3.76
C ALA A 28 0.65 11.66 5.12
N TYR A 29 0.45 10.91 6.20
CA TYR A 29 0.83 11.34 7.55
C TYR A 29 1.62 10.23 8.23
N LYS A 30 2.65 10.60 9.00
CA LYS A 30 3.46 9.62 9.76
C LYS A 30 2.58 8.68 10.58
N GLN A 31 3.07 7.45 10.80
CA GLN A 31 2.37 6.35 11.49
C GLN A 31 1.14 5.77 10.76
N GLN A 32 0.67 6.35 9.66
CA GLN A 32 -0.34 5.69 8.83
C GLN A 32 0.26 4.51 8.07
N SER A 33 -0.56 3.52 7.74
CA SER A 33 -0.15 2.48 6.79
C SER A 33 -0.20 3.01 5.35
N VAL A 34 0.63 2.45 4.48
CA VAL A 34 0.64 2.78 3.04
C VAL A 34 -0.75 2.60 2.44
N ALA A 35 -1.43 1.49 2.76
CA ALA A 35 -2.79 1.23 2.32
C ALA A 35 -3.79 2.29 2.78
N ALA A 36 -3.66 2.77 4.02
CA ALA A 36 -4.52 3.84 4.54
C ALA A 36 -4.21 5.17 3.83
N ALA A 37 -2.94 5.50 3.60
CA ALA A 37 -2.57 6.71 2.88
C ALA A 37 -3.12 6.73 1.45
N LEU A 38 -2.95 5.63 0.70
CA LEU A 38 -3.50 5.48 -0.65
C LEU A 38 -5.02 5.60 -0.68
N MET A 39 -5.70 4.94 0.26
CA MET A 39 -7.17 5.02 0.37
C MET A 39 -7.65 6.44 0.73
N ALA A 40 -6.90 7.19 1.54
CA ALA A 40 -7.23 8.60 1.84
C ALA A 40 -7.14 9.49 0.59
N ASN A 41 -6.22 9.15 -0.33
CA ASN A 41 -6.06 9.84 -1.62
C ASN A 41 -6.97 9.25 -2.72
N GLY A 42 -7.98 8.44 -2.37
CA GLY A 42 -8.96 7.89 -3.32
C GLY A 42 -8.48 6.67 -4.11
N VAL A 43 -7.27 6.15 -3.87
CA VAL A 43 -6.74 4.97 -4.55
C VAL A 43 -7.34 3.70 -3.93
N LYS A 44 -8.21 3.03 -4.69
CA LYS A 44 -8.86 1.77 -4.29
C LYS A 44 -8.25 0.53 -4.95
N LYS A 45 -7.74 0.68 -6.17
CA LYS A 45 -7.08 -0.38 -6.93
C LYS A 45 -5.59 -0.36 -6.59
N LEU A 46 -5.14 -1.39 -5.89
CA LEU A 46 -3.74 -1.58 -5.51
C LEU A 46 -3.00 -2.55 -6.44
N GLY A 47 -3.73 -3.34 -7.22
CA GLY A 47 -3.14 -4.30 -8.15
C GLY A 47 -4.21 -5.09 -8.90
N VAL A 48 -3.80 -6.23 -9.46
CA VAL A 48 -4.70 -7.18 -10.13
C VAL A 48 -4.47 -8.62 -9.66
N SER A 49 -5.45 -9.50 -9.90
CA SER A 49 -5.33 -10.92 -9.60
C SER A 49 -4.55 -11.64 -10.70
N ARG A 50 -3.69 -12.58 -10.30
CA ARG A 50 -2.80 -13.32 -11.20
C ARG A 50 -3.52 -14.00 -12.38
N LYS A 51 -4.57 -14.78 -12.09
CA LYS A 51 -5.23 -15.62 -13.10
C LYS A 51 -6.29 -14.89 -13.93
N LEU A 52 -7.06 -14.01 -13.29
CA LEU A 52 -8.25 -13.40 -13.90
C LEU A 52 -8.07 -11.90 -14.18
N VAL A 53 -6.92 -11.32 -13.84
CA VAL A 53 -6.60 -9.89 -14.03
C VAL A 53 -7.67 -8.97 -13.41
N GLN A 54 -8.26 -9.41 -12.31
CA GLN A 54 -9.33 -8.66 -11.63
C GLN A 54 -8.74 -7.66 -10.65
N PRO A 55 -9.32 -6.45 -10.51
CA PRO A 55 -8.80 -5.43 -9.61
C PRO A 55 -8.75 -5.94 -8.16
N ARG A 56 -7.61 -5.72 -7.51
CA ARG A 56 -7.38 -6.01 -6.09
C ARG A 56 -7.21 -4.71 -5.32
N GLY A 57 -7.68 -4.71 -4.08
CA GLY A 57 -7.62 -3.59 -3.17
C GLY A 57 -7.47 -4.04 -1.72
N VAL A 58 -7.58 -3.08 -0.80
CA VAL A 58 -7.57 -3.36 0.64
C VAL A 58 -8.80 -4.18 1.02
N PHE A 59 -8.59 -5.31 1.70
CA PHE A 59 -9.67 -6.18 2.17
C PHE A 59 -9.63 -6.39 3.68
N CYS A 60 -8.59 -7.06 4.18
CA CYS A 60 -8.55 -7.51 5.58
C CYS A 60 -7.87 -6.54 6.56
N SER A 61 -7.03 -5.61 6.07
CA SER A 61 -6.24 -4.67 6.89
C SER A 61 -5.48 -5.30 8.07
N ARG A 62 -5.14 -6.60 7.95
CA ARG A 62 -4.45 -7.41 8.98
C ARG A 62 -3.24 -8.19 8.46
N GLY A 63 -2.87 -8.02 7.18
CA GLY A 63 -1.70 -8.67 6.59
C GLY A 63 -1.85 -10.16 6.25
N ARG A 64 -3.08 -10.71 6.22
CA ARG A 64 -3.35 -12.14 5.94
C ARG A 64 -3.90 -12.43 4.54
N CYS A 65 -4.64 -11.49 3.96
CA CYS A 65 -5.41 -11.71 2.73
C CYS A 65 -4.62 -11.51 1.44
N CYS A 66 -3.40 -10.96 1.51
CA CYS A 66 -2.50 -10.74 0.36
C CYS A 66 -3.03 -9.83 -0.76
N SER A 67 -4.25 -9.28 -0.63
CA SER A 67 -4.86 -8.42 -1.65
C SER A 67 -4.24 -7.01 -1.73
N CYS A 68 -3.50 -6.63 -0.69
CA CYS A 68 -2.84 -5.33 -0.57
C CYS A 68 -1.35 -5.37 -0.95
N TYR A 69 -0.93 -6.39 -1.70
CA TYR A 69 0.45 -6.44 -2.20
C TYR A 69 0.69 -5.30 -3.17
N MET A 70 1.84 -4.67 -3.00
CA MET A 70 2.33 -3.56 -3.81
C MET A 70 3.85 -3.64 -3.88
N THR A 71 4.43 -2.95 -4.84
CA THR A 71 5.87 -2.74 -4.89
C THR A 71 6.19 -1.45 -4.14
N VAL A 72 7.03 -1.52 -3.11
CA VAL A 72 7.41 -0.37 -2.29
C VAL A 72 8.93 -0.26 -2.30
N ASN A 73 9.47 0.88 -2.71
CA ASN A 73 10.91 1.16 -2.81
C ASN A 73 11.70 0.08 -3.60
N GLY A 74 11.07 -0.54 -4.59
CA GLY A 74 11.66 -1.60 -5.41
C GLY A 74 11.51 -3.02 -4.83
N GLU A 75 10.95 -3.17 -3.63
CA GLU A 75 10.60 -4.47 -3.07
C GLU A 75 9.18 -4.87 -3.49
N ASP A 76 9.06 -6.00 -4.18
CA ASP A 76 7.78 -6.56 -4.60
C ASP A 76 7.06 -7.28 -3.45
N HIS A 77 5.74 -7.45 -3.59
CA HIS A 77 4.90 -8.19 -2.63
C HIS A 77 4.96 -7.65 -1.18
N VAL A 78 5.19 -6.34 -1.03
CA VAL A 78 5.15 -5.67 0.26
C VAL A 78 3.70 -5.53 0.72
N ARG A 79 3.46 -5.84 2.00
CA ARG A 79 2.14 -5.73 2.62
C ARG A 79 1.84 -4.27 2.98
N SER A 80 1.32 -3.51 2.03
CA SER A 80 0.97 -2.08 2.22
C SER A 80 0.05 -1.80 3.42
N CYS A 81 -0.76 -2.77 3.88
CA CYS A 81 -1.59 -2.61 5.07
C CYS A 81 -0.84 -2.65 6.40
N MET A 82 0.35 -3.24 6.44
CA MET A 82 1.20 -3.35 7.63
C MET A 82 2.39 -2.39 7.57
N THR A 83 2.83 -2.03 6.37
CA THR A 83 3.93 -1.09 6.14
C THR A 83 3.50 0.32 6.50
N LYS A 84 4.27 0.99 7.37
CA LYS A 84 4.08 2.39 7.72
C LYS A 84 4.60 3.29 6.60
N VAL A 85 3.99 4.45 6.42
CA VAL A 85 4.49 5.45 5.48
C VAL A 85 5.74 6.12 6.02
N GLU A 86 6.71 6.30 5.12
CA GLU A 86 7.91 7.11 5.33
C GLU A 86 7.98 8.15 4.22
N ASP A 87 8.62 9.27 4.52
CA ASP A 87 8.80 10.35 3.55
C ASP A 87 9.64 9.89 2.36
N GLY A 88 9.23 10.25 1.15
CA GLY A 88 9.93 9.87 -0.08
C GLY A 88 9.67 8.44 -0.57
N MET A 89 8.77 7.66 0.06
CA MET A 89 8.46 6.30 -0.40
C MET A 89 7.94 6.28 -1.83
N LYS A 90 8.44 5.35 -2.65
CA LYS A 90 7.96 5.08 -4.01
C LYS A 90 7.12 3.82 -4.03
N ILE A 91 5.90 3.92 -4.51
CA ILE A 91 4.89 2.87 -4.46
C ILE A 91 4.32 2.64 -5.86
N TYR A 92 4.28 1.38 -6.27
CA TYR A 92 3.69 0.96 -7.54
C TYR A 92 2.67 -0.17 -7.30
N PRO A 93 1.62 -0.25 -8.13
CA PRO A 93 0.62 -1.30 -8.03
C PRO A 93 1.22 -2.67 -8.38
N ASN A 94 0.71 -3.72 -7.75
CA ASN A 94 1.12 -5.08 -8.07
C ASN A 94 0.38 -5.57 -9.33
N LEU A 95 1.08 -5.59 -10.48
CA LEU A 95 0.49 -5.95 -11.76
C LEU A 95 0.82 -7.39 -12.18
N ASP A 96 1.97 -7.91 -11.78
CA ASP A 96 2.52 -9.19 -12.24
C ASP A 96 3.18 -9.94 -11.09
N ASP A 97 3.57 -11.20 -11.33
CA ASP A 97 4.36 -11.95 -10.38
C ASP A 97 5.77 -11.33 -10.23
N PRO A 98 6.34 -11.29 -9.02
CA PRO A 98 7.72 -10.90 -8.81
C PRO A 98 8.61 -11.82 -9.62
N LYS A 99 9.68 -11.26 -10.17
CA LYS A 99 10.75 -12.02 -10.84
C LYS A 99 11.59 -12.76 -9.80
N VAL A 100 10.97 -13.68 -9.06
CA VAL A 100 11.71 -14.65 -8.25
C VAL A 100 12.39 -15.57 -9.23
N ARG A 101 13.71 -15.73 -9.12
CA ARG A 101 14.50 -16.62 -9.97
C ARG A 101 13.84 -18.00 -10.00
N CYS A 102 13.16 -18.31 -11.11
CA CYS A 102 12.76 -19.66 -11.48
C CYS A 102 14.02 -20.46 -11.80
N HIS A 103 14.81 -20.79 -10.79
CA HIS A 103 15.91 -21.74 -10.96
C HIS A 103 15.59 -23.11 -10.37
N ASN A 104 14.62 -23.25 -9.46
CA ASN A 104 14.21 -24.55 -8.92
C ASN A 104 12.78 -24.49 -8.34
N HIS A 105 11.76 -24.37 -9.19
CA HIS A 105 10.42 -24.78 -8.76
C HIS A 105 10.15 -26.10 -9.45
N GLY A 106 10.18 -27.17 -8.66
CA GLY A 106 10.24 -28.56 -9.10
C GLY A 106 9.08 -28.99 -9.98
N ASP A 107 9.39 -30.01 -10.75
CA ASP A 107 8.51 -30.92 -11.46
C ASP A 107 7.41 -31.52 -10.55
#